data_AF-X0X1V9-F1
#
_entry.id   AF-X0X1V9-F1
#
_cell.length_a   1.000
_cell.length_b   1.000
_cell.length_c   1.000
_cell.angle_alpha   90.00
_cell.angle_beta   90.00
_cell.angle_gamma   90.00
#
_symmetry.space_group_name_H-M   'P 1'
#
loop_
_entity.id
_entity.type
_entity.pdbx_description
1 polymer ?
#
loop_
_entity_poly.entity_id
_entity_poly.type
_entity_poly.pdbx_seq_one_letter_code
_entity_poly.pdbx_strand_id
1 'polypeptide(L)'
;EDYKLRFENQLKLAEQEATRAETDLREKQKTLREISRSRVLDRDQILADIYRLRQGVQAARMNQASNQVTIDATTKRISGIQTKITVQLENDAISIELQKIIDLIGKLLVEAEKQAKAGRISTSQVDEIKEKLARARIELARRRESLSNSIGGNLIESLNKELADRSIQATQQEASLTSLERQQVEAESLLAKADDYELLSLKADMAKQSLQESILWRDRTSRQIRLLQSPMVSILGGE
;
A
#
# COMPACT_ATOMS: atom_id res chain seq x y z
N GLU A 1 42.80 -38.89 -39.49
CA GLU A 1 42.16 -37.56 -39.72
C GLU A 1 40.95 -37.32 -38.82
N ASP A 2 40.06 -38.30 -38.63
CA ASP A 2 38.81 -38.18 -37.86
C ASP A 2 38.98 -37.64 -36.42
N TYR A 3 40.03 -38.03 -35.70
CA TYR A 3 40.30 -37.54 -34.34
C TYR A 3 40.64 -36.04 -34.27
N LYS A 4 41.41 -35.52 -35.22
CA LYS A 4 41.82 -34.11 -35.25
C LYS A 4 40.62 -33.19 -35.49
N LEU A 5 39.74 -33.61 -36.41
CA LEU A 5 38.51 -32.89 -36.75
C LEU A 5 37.52 -32.86 -35.56
N ARG A 6 37.37 -33.98 -34.84
CA ARG A 6 36.53 -34.04 -33.63
C ARG A 6 37.05 -33.12 -32.52
N PHE A 7 38.37 -32.96 -32.37
CA PHE A 7 38.98 -32.07 -31.37
C PHE A 7 38.88 -30.60 -31.73
N GLU A 8 39.09 -30.25 -32.99
CA GLU A 8 38.86 -28.88 -33.47
C GLU A 8 37.38 -28.48 -33.26
N ASN A 9 36.45 -29.41 -33.49
CA ASN A 9 35.03 -29.20 -33.20
C ASN A 9 34.73 -29.05 -31.70
N GLN A 10 35.32 -29.88 -30.82
CA GLN A 10 35.15 -29.77 -29.37
C GLN A 10 35.71 -28.46 -28.80
N LEU A 11 36.91 -28.05 -29.24
CA LEU A 11 37.51 -26.79 -28.83
C LEU A 11 36.65 -25.60 -29.28
N LYS A 12 36.18 -25.62 -30.53
CA LYS A 12 35.32 -24.57 -31.08
C LYS A 12 33.98 -24.48 -30.34
N LEU A 13 33.41 -25.60 -29.93
CA LEU A 13 32.20 -25.62 -29.10
C LEU A 13 32.47 -25.00 -27.72
N ALA A 14 33.56 -25.40 -27.05
CA ALA A 14 33.94 -24.83 -25.75
C ALA A 14 34.24 -23.32 -25.82
N GLU A 15 34.89 -22.85 -26.89
CA GLU A 15 35.11 -21.42 -27.14
C GLU A 15 33.79 -20.65 -27.33
N GLN A 16 32.85 -21.22 -28.09
CA GLN A 16 31.54 -20.63 -28.31
C GLN A 16 30.71 -20.58 -27.02
N GLU A 17 30.73 -21.63 -26.21
CA GLU A 17 30.04 -21.69 -24.93
C GLU A 17 30.62 -20.68 -23.93
N ALA A 18 31.95 -20.58 -23.82
CA ALA A 18 32.61 -19.61 -22.96
C ALA A 18 32.30 -18.16 -23.40
N THR A 19 32.35 -17.88 -24.70
CA THR A 19 32.06 -16.54 -25.24
C THR A 19 30.61 -16.15 -24.97
N ARG A 20 29.65 -17.05 -25.21
CA ARG A 20 28.22 -16.83 -24.93
C ARG A 20 27.96 -16.59 -23.44
N ALA A 21 28.55 -17.40 -22.57
CA ALA A 21 28.40 -17.25 -21.14
C ALA A 21 28.97 -15.89 -20.64
N GLU A 22 30.10 -15.43 -21.20
CA GLU A 22 30.65 -14.11 -20.88
C GLU A 22 29.78 -12.95 -21.38
N THR A 23 29.22 -13.05 -22.59
CA THR A 23 28.32 -12.00 -23.11
C THR A 23 27.06 -11.89 -22.27
N ASP A 24 26.44 -13.03 -21.94
CA ASP A 24 25.23 -13.08 -21.12
C ASP A 24 25.50 -12.53 -19.71
N LEU A 25 26.65 -12.87 -19.12
CA LEU A 25 27.08 -12.35 -17.82
C LEU A 25 27.26 -10.83 -17.84
N ARG A 26 27.89 -10.28 -18.89
CA ARG A 26 28.11 -8.83 -19.03
C ARG A 26 26.80 -8.07 -19.19
N GLU A 27 25.86 -8.59 -19.98
CA GLU A 27 24.54 -7.97 -20.14
C GLU A 27 23.76 -7.99 -18.81
N LYS A 28 23.78 -9.09 -18.08
CA LYS A 28 23.12 -9.20 -16.78
C LYS A 28 23.79 -8.30 -15.73
N GLN A 29 25.12 -8.19 -15.75
CA GLN A 29 25.82 -7.25 -14.87
C GLN A 29 25.44 -5.79 -15.16
N LYS A 30 25.25 -5.43 -16.44
CA LYS A 30 24.80 -4.09 -16.84
C LYS A 30 23.37 -3.81 -16.33
N THR A 31 22.44 -4.73 -16.55
CA THR A 31 21.06 -4.58 -16.06
C THR A 31 21.00 -4.48 -14.54
N LEU A 32 21.78 -5.29 -13.82
CA LEU A 32 21.90 -5.21 -12.36
C LEU A 32 22.46 -3.86 -11.87
N ARG A 33 23.45 -3.28 -12.55
CA ARG A 33 23.99 -1.95 -12.22
C ARG A 33 22.95 -0.84 -12.44
N GLU A 34 22.21 -0.90 -13.54
CA GLU A 34 21.16 0.07 -13.86
C GLU A 34 20.00 0.03 -12.85
N ILE A 35 19.63 -1.18 -12.42
CA ILE A 35 18.51 -1.38 -11.48
C ILE A 35 18.94 -1.07 -10.04
N SER A 36 20.15 -1.49 -9.64
CA SER A 36 20.64 -1.28 -8.28
C SER A 36 20.91 0.19 -7.95
N ARG A 37 21.09 1.08 -8.95
CA ARG A 37 21.37 2.52 -8.77
C ARG A 37 22.41 2.80 -7.67
N SER A 38 23.44 1.96 -7.54
CA SER A 38 24.51 2.01 -6.51
C SER A 38 24.24 1.27 -5.19
N ARG A 39 23.18 0.48 -5.06
CA ARG A 39 23.00 -0.43 -3.91
C ARG A 39 23.92 -1.64 -4.05
N VAL A 40 24.54 -2.04 -2.94
CA VAL A 40 25.28 -3.29 -2.84
C VAL A 40 24.28 -4.44 -3.06
N LEU A 41 24.50 -5.23 -4.10
CA LEU A 41 23.70 -6.41 -4.44
C LEU A 41 24.14 -7.59 -3.58
N ASP A 42 24.10 -7.42 -2.26
CA ASP A 42 24.35 -8.50 -1.32
C ASP A 42 23.04 -9.25 -1.09
N ARG A 43 23.06 -10.54 -1.44
CA ARG A 43 21.91 -11.43 -1.35
C ARG A 43 21.35 -11.51 0.07
N ASP A 44 22.23 -11.57 1.08
CA ASP A 44 21.81 -11.68 2.48
C ASP A 44 21.14 -10.40 2.96
N GLN A 45 21.65 -9.25 2.52
CA GLN A 45 21.05 -7.95 2.81
C GLN A 45 19.66 -7.80 2.15
N ILE A 46 19.51 -8.25 0.89
CA ILE A 46 18.21 -8.22 0.19
C ILE A 46 17.19 -9.13 0.89
N LEU A 47 17.61 -10.32 1.32
CA LEU A 47 16.76 -11.24 2.09
C LEU A 47 16.33 -10.66 3.43
N ALA A 48 17.25 -10.03 4.15
CA ALA A 48 16.94 -9.33 5.40
C ALA A 48 15.94 -8.18 5.19
N ASP A 49 16.10 -7.42 4.11
CA ASP A 49 15.17 -6.36 3.73
C ASP A 49 13.79 -6.90 3.38
N ILE A 50 13.69 -7.98 2.60
CA ILE A 50 12.41 -8.64 2.29
C ILE A 50 11.73 -9.12 3.56
N TYR A 51 12.47 -9.73 4.49
CA TYR A 51 11.92 -10.20 5.75
C TYR A 51 11.34 -9.04 6.59
N ARG A 52 12.11 -7.94 6.71
CA ARG A 52 11.67 -6.73 7.40
C ARG A 52 10.44 -6.10 6.73
N LEU A 53 10.42 -6.02 5.40
CA LEU A 53 9.30 -5.50 4.63
C LEU A 53 8.05 -6.35 4.83
N ARG A 54 8.16 -7.69 4.80
CA ARG A 54 7.05 -8.61 5.08
C ARG A 54 6.49 -8.42 6.49
N GLN A 55 7.35 -8.29 7.49
CA GLN A 55 6.91 -7.97 8.85
C GLN A 55 6.20 -6.62 8.91
N GLY A 56 6.73 -5.61 8.22
CA GLY A 56 6.12 -4.28 8.11
C GLY A 56 4.74 -4.32 7.46
N VAL A 57 4.59 -5.01 6.33
CA VAL A 57 3.31 -5.22 5.63
C VAL A 57 2.31 -5.92 6.54
N GLN A 58 2.71 -6.99 7.23
CA GLN A 58 1.83 -7.72 8.14
C GLN A 58 1.37 -6.84 9.31
N ALA A 59 2.29 -6.10 9.94
CA ALA A 59 1.96 -5.17 11.01
C ALA A 59 1.02 -4.05 10.54
N ALA A 60 1.28 -3.48 9.35
CA ALA A 60 0.42 -2.46 8.76
C ALA A 60 -1.00 -2.98 8.49
N ARG A 61 -1.14 -4.20 7.94
CA ARG A 61 -2.44 -4.84 7.73
C ARG A 61 -3.19 -5.10 9.03
N MET A 62 -2.50 -5.56 10.08
CA MET A 62 -3.11 -5.76 11.40
C MET A 62 -3.60 -4.43 11.99
N ASN A 63 -2.81 -3.37 11.88
CA ASN A 63 -3.19 -2.03 12.32
C ASN A 63 -4.40 -1.49 11.54
N GLN A 64 -4.44 -1.68 10.22
CA GLN A 64 -5.57 -1.30 9.38
C GLN A 64 -6.85 -2.04 9.81
N ALA A 65 -6.76 -3.36 10.02
CA ALA A 65 -7.90 -4.16 10.49
C ALA A 65 -8.39 -3.70 11.87
N SER A 66 -7.47 -3.44 12.80
CA SER A 66 -7.81 -2.92 14.13
C SER A 66 -8.48 -1.53 14.05
N ASN A 67 -7.99 -0.67 13.16
CA ASN A 67 -8.55 0.66 12.95
C ASN A 67 -9.97 0.56 12.38
N GLN A 68 -10.20 -0.34 11.41
CA GLN A 68 -11.53 -0.58 10.84
C GLN A 68 -12.54 -1.05 11.90
N VAL A 69 -12.16 -2.00 12.76
CA VAL A 69 -13.02 -2.45 13.87
C VAL A 69 -13.39 -1.30 14.80
N THR A 70 -12.44 -0.40 15.07
CA THR A 70 -12.67 0.78 15.91
C THR A 70 -13.63 1.76 15.24
N ILE A 71 -13.44 2.04 13.94
CA ILE A 71 -14.35 2.88 13.13
C ILE A 71 -15.78 2.31 13.16
N ASP A 72 -15.94 1.00 12.93
CA ASP A 72 -17.24 0.34 12.94
C ASP A 72 -17.91 0.40 14.32
N ALA A 73 -17.14 0.16 15.38
CA ALA A 73 -17.64 0.23 16.75
C ALA A 73 -18.08 1.66 17.13
N THR A 74 -17.28 2.67 16.80
CA THR A 74 -17.59 4.09 17.03
C THR A 74 -18.83 4.52 16.25
N THR A 75 -18.94 4.10 14.98
CA THR A 75 -20.13 4.36 14.15
C THR A 75 -21.39 3.77 14.78
N LYS A 76 -21.34 2.50 15.22
CA LYS A 76 -22.46 1.85 15.92
C LYS A 76 -22.84 2.58 17.21
N ARG A 77 -21.86 3.07 17.98
CA ARG A 77 -22.11 3.86 19.20
C ARG A 77 -22.81 5.17 18.88
N ILE A 78 -22.36 5.89 17.85
CA ILE A 78 -23.00 7.14 17.39
C ILE A 78 -24.46 6.87 17.02
N SER A 79 -24.72 5.88 16.17
CA SER A 79 -26.08 5.54 15.75
C SER A 79 -26.97 5.15 16.95
N GLY A 80 -26.44 4.35 17.88
CA GLY A 80 -27.17 3.96 19.09
C GLY A 80 -27.54 5.14 19.99
N ILE A 81 -26.65 6.14 20.14
CA ILE A 81 -26.95 7.36 20.90
C ILE A 81 -27.97 8.22 20.13
N GLN A 82 -27.82 8.37 18.82
CA GLN A 82 -28.77 9.12 17.98
C GLN A 82 -30.19 8.55 18.08
N THR A 83 -30.35 7.22 17.98
CA THR A 83 -31.66 6.58 18.17
C THR A 83 -32.24 6.87 19.55
N LYS A 84 -31.42 6.80 20.62
CA LYS A 84 -31.87 7.13 21.99
C LYS A 84 -32.30 8.59 22.11
N ILE A 85 -31.55 9.52 21.51
CA ILE A 85 -31.90 10.95 21.48
C ILE A 85 -33.24 11.14 20.78
N THR A 86 -33.43 10.57 19.59
CA THR A 86 -34.69 10.69 18.83
C THR A 86 -35.87 10.14 19.62
N VAL A 87 -35.76 8.91 20.15
CA VAL A 87 -36.84 8.28 20.92
C VAL A 87 -37.21 9.10 22.16
N GLN A 88 -36.22 9.65 22.88
CA GLN A 88 -36.52 10.47 24.06
C GLN A 88 -37.08 11.85 23.70
N LEU A 89 -36.62 12.48 22.61
CA LEU A 89 -37.16 13.75 22.12
C LEU A 89 -38.62 13.60 21.68
N GLU A 90 -38.98 12.48 21.05
CA GLU A 90 -40.36 12.18 20.63
C GLU A 90 -41.29 11.93 21.82
N ASN A 91 -40.77 11.36 22.92
CA ASN A 91 -41.55 11.00 24.10
C ASN A 91 -41.42 12.01 25.27
N ASP A 92 -40.69 13.11 25.10
CA ASP A 92 -40.51 14.12 26.15
C ASP A 92 -41.81 14.90 26.37
N ALA A 93 -42.47 14.64 27.51
CA ALA A 93 -43.73 15.27 27.88
C ALA A 93 -43.66 16.80 27.85
N ILE A 94 -42.54 17.40 28.29
CA ILE A 94 -42.36 18.86 28.29
C ILE A 94 -42.32 19.40 26.85
N SER A 95 -41.56 18.76 25.96
CA SER A 95 -41.51 19.13 24.55
C SER A 95 -42.87 19.00 23.86
N ILE A 96 -43.64 17.94 24.18
CA ILE A 96 -45.00 17.74 23.67
C ILE A 96 -45.93 18.87 24.14
N GLU A 97 -45.91 19.21 25.43
CA GLU A 97 -46.75 20.29 25.97
C GLU A 97 -46.34 21.67 25.43
N LEU A 98 -45.04 21.95 25.31
CA LEU A 98 -44.54 23.18 24.69
C LEU A 98 -44.99 23.30 23.23
N GLN A 99 -45.02 22.19 22.49
CA GLN A 99 -45.55 22.18 21.11
C GLN A 99 -47.05 22.52 21.08
N LYS A 100 -47.86 21.96 21.99
CA LYS A 100 -49.28 22.32 22.11
C LYS A 100 -49.47 23.81 22.43
N ILE A 101 -48.64 24.38 23.29
CA ILE A 101 -48.66 25.82 23.60
C ILE A 101 -48.33 26.65 22.35
N ILE A 102 -47.30 26.27 21.60
CA ILE A 102 -46.93 26.93 20.34
C ILE A 102 -48.08 26.88 19.34
N ASP A 103 -48.74 25.73 19.19
CA ASP A 103 -49.87 25.57 18.27
C ASP A 103 -51.06 26.46 18.69
N LEU A 104 -51.33 26.56 19.99
CA LEU A 104 -52.37 27.41 20.55
C LEU A 104 -52.07 28.90 20.32
N ILE A 105 -50.85 29.35 20.64
CA ILE A 105 -50.42 30.74 20.39
C ILE A 105 -50.42 31.04 18.89
N GLY A 106 -50.05 30.08 18.04
CA GLY A 106 -50.11 30.20 16.59
C GLY A 106 -51.53 30.45 16.07
N LYS A 107 -52.52 29.71 16.59
CA LYS A 107 -53.94 29.95 16.28
C LYS A 107 -54.39 31.35 16.74
N LEU A 108 -54.03 31.74 17.96
CA LEU A 108 -54.33 33.07 18.50
C LEU A 108 -53.71 34.19 17.65
N LEU A 109 -52.47 33.99 17.16
CA LEU A 109 -51.80 34.96 16.30
C LEU A 109 -52.57 35.15 14.98
N VAL A 110 -52.99 34.06 14.34
CA VAL A 110 -53.77 34.12 13.09
C VAL A 110 -55.09 34.87 13.30
N GLU A 111 -55.77 34.64 14.42
CA GLU A 111 -57.00 35.37 14.76
C GLU A 111 -56.75 36.84 15.07
N ALA A 112 -55.70 37.15 15.83
CA ALA A 112 -55.29 38.51 16.14
C ALA A 112 -54.94 39.30 14.88
N GLU A 113 -54.18 38.71 13.95
CA GLU A 113 -53.85 39.36 12.67
C GLU A 113 -55.11 39.68 11.84
N LYS A 114 -56.13 38.80 11.86
CA LYS A 114 -57.44 39.08 11.22
C LYS A 114 -58.17 40.23 11.90
N GLN A 115 -58.19 40.25 13.24
CA GLN A 115 -58.84 41.31 14.01
C GLN A 115 -58.14 42.67 13.85
N ALA A 116 -56.80 42.67 13.75
CA ALA A 116 -56.02 43.88 13.51
C ALA A 116 -56.28 44.45 12.11
N LYS A 117 -56.34 43.59 11.08
CA LYS A 117 -56.76 43.99 9.73
C LYS A 117 -58.18 44.56 9.69
N ALA A 118 -59.06 44.08 10.55
CA ALA A 118 -60.41 44.61 10.73
C ALA A 118 -60.48 45.85 11.65
N GLY A 119 -59.34 46.37 12.13
CA GLY A 119 -59.27 47.53 13.02
C GLY A 119 -59.78 47.31 14.44
N ARG A 120 -60.01 46.05 14.85
CA ARG A 120 -60.61 45.70 16.16
C ARG A 120 -59.59 45.59 17.29
N ILE A 121 -58.33 45.36 16.96
CA ILE A 121 -57.21 45.32 17.91
C ILE A 121 -56.02 46.12 17.38
N SER A 122 -55.13 46.56 18.26
CA SER A 122 -53.94 47.32 17.86
C SER A 122 -52.84 46.41 17.32
N THR A 123 -51.94 46.97 16.52
CA THR A 123 -50.73 46.27 16.05
C THR A 123 -49.82 45.84 17.21
N SER A 124 -49.76 46.64 18.27
CA SER A 124 -49.02 46.31 19.50
C SER A 124 -49.51 44.99 20.12
N GLN A 125 -50.82 44.75 20.14
CA GLN A 125 -51.38 43.49 20.67
C GLN A 125 -51.02 42.28 19.79
N VAL A 126 -50.92 42.46 18.47
CA VAL A 126 -50.43 41.41 17.56
C VAL A 126 -48.95 41.13 17.83
N ASP A 127 -48.14 42.17 18.02
CA ASP A 127 -46.70 42.03 18.24
C ASP A 127 -46.40 41.36 19.60
N GLU A 128 -47.18 41.63 20.65
CA GLU A 128 -47.10 40.89 21.91
C GLU A 128 -47.37 39.39 21.75
N ILE A 129 -48.33 39.00 20.89
CA ILE A 129 -48.62 37.59 20.62
C ILE A 129 -47.47 36.96 19.81
N LYS A 130 -46.88 37.68 18.85
CA LYS A 130 -45.68 37.22 18.13
C LYS A 130 -44.51 37.01 19.07
N GLU A 131 -44.29 37.92 20.02
CA GLU A 131 -43.24 37.79 21.02
C GLU A 131 -43.47 36.53 21.89
N LYS A 132 -44.70 36.30 22.36
CA LYS A 132 -45.05 35.08 23.11
C LYS A 132 -44.79 33.81 22.29
N LEU A 133 -45.12 33.81 21.00
CA LEU A 133 -44.84 32.69 20.10
C LEU A 133 -43.34 32.46 19.95
N ALA A 134 -42.56 33.53 19.77
CA ALA A 134 -41.11 33.46 19.67
C ALA A 134 -40.47 32.92 20.95
N ARG A 135 -40.89 33.41 22.13
CA ARG A 135 -40.42 32.91 23.44
C ARG A 135 -40.73 31.43 23.62
N ALA A 136 -41.95 30.99 23.31
CA ALA A 136 -42.33 29.58 23.41
C ALA A 136 -41.50 28.68 22.47
N ARG A 137 -41.20 29.15 21.24
CA ARG A 137 -40.31 28.44 20.30
C ARG A 137 -38.88 28.35 20.82
N ILE A 138 -38.35 29.42 21.43
CA ILE A 138 -37.03 29.43 22.05
C ILE A 138 -36.97 28.42 23.21
N GLU A 139 -38.03 28.37 24.04
CA GLU A 139 -38.09 27.45 25.17
C GLU A 139 -38.16 25.98 24.74
N LEU A 140 -38.94 25.67 23.70
CA LEU A 140 -38.93 24.33 23.08
C LEU A 140 -37.54 23.97 22.53
N ALA A 141 -36.88 24.91 21.85
CA ALA A 141 -35.52 24.69 21.34
C ALA A 141 -34.52 24.41 22.46
N ARG A 142 -34.53 25.21 23.53
CA ARG A 142 -33.69 25.01 24.73
C ARG A 142 -33.95 23.67 25.40
N ARG A 143 -35.22 23.24 25.50
CA ARG A 143 -35.57 21.94 26.07
C ARG A 143 -34.99 20.80 25.25
N ARG A 144 -35.16 20.86 23.93
CA ARG A 144 -34.61 19.84 23.01
C ARG A 144 -33.09 19.78 23.04
N GLU A 145 -32.42 20.94 23.08
CA GLU A 145 -30.97 21.03 23.22
C GLU A 145 -30.49 20.43 24.55
N SER A 146 -31.11 20.84 25.68
CA SER A 146 -30.79 20.30 27.00
C SER A 146 -30.99 18.79 27.07
N LEU A 147 -32.08 18.28 26.52
CA LEU A 147 -32.37 16.85 26.48
C LEU A 147 -31.36 16.10 25.62
N SER A 148 -31.08 16.58 24.41
CA SER A 148 -30.04 16.03 23.53
C SER A 148 -28.68 15.96 24.24
N ASN A 149 -28.26 17.04 24.89
CA ASN A 149 -26.99 17.11 25.62
C ASN A 149 -26.95 16.12 26.79
N SER A 150 -28.06 15.96 27.53
CA SER A 150 -28.15 15.03 28.67
C SER A 150 -28.06 13.55 28.28
N ILE A 151 -28.51 13.19 27.07
CA ILE A 151 -28.50 11.81 26.57
C ILE A 151 -27.17 11.44 25.94
N GLY A 152 -26.37 12.43 25.55
CA GLY A 152 -25.05 12.23 24.94
C GLY A 152 -24.79 13.04 23.67
N GLY A 153 -25.47 14.15 23.43
CA GLY A 153 -25.19 15.05 22.30
C GLY A 153 -23.71 15.47 22.25
N ASN A 154 -23.15 15.87 23.39
CA ASN A 154 -21.71 16.20 23.50
C ASN A 154 -20.81 14.97 23.26
N LEU A 155 -21.26 13.78 23.65
CA LEU A 155 -20.55 12.53 23.39
C LEU A 155 -20.53 12.22 21.89
N ILE A 156 -21.63 12.45 21.15
CA ILE A 156 -21.65 12.32 19.68
C ILE A 156 -20.63 13.24 19.04
N GLU A 157 -20.53 14.50 19.47
CA GLU A 157 -19.53 15.42 18.93
C GLU A 157 -18.10 14.89 19.14
N SER A 158 -17.79 14.38 20.34
CA SER A 158 -16.48 13.78 20.63
C SER A 158 -16.20 12.53 19.79
N LEU A 159 -17.19 11.64 19.63
CA LEU A 159 -17.06 10.42 18.82
C LEU A 159 -16.93 10.75 17.33
N ASN A 160 -17.57 11.82 16.84
CA ASN A 160 -17.41 12.29 15.47
C ASN A 160 -16.00 12.84 15.21
N LYS A 161 -15.42 13.57 16.18
CA LYS A 161 -14.01 14.01 16.10
C LYS A 161 -13.07 12.81 16.06
N GLU A 162 -13.27 11.84 16.97
CA GLU A 162 -12.50 10.60 16.96
C GLU A 162 -12.64 9.85 15.63
N LEU A 163 -13.85 9.75 15.08
CA LEU A 163 -14.10 9.09 13.79
C LEU A 163 -13.37 9.79 12.64
N ALA A 164 -13.37 11.13 12.62
CA ALA A 164 -12.64 11.92 11.63
C ALA A 164 -11.13 11.68 11.72
N ASP A 165 -10.57 11.72 12.93
CA ASP A 165 -9.15 11.45 13.17
C ASP A 165 -8.77 10.02 12.74
N ARG A 166 -9.62 9.04 13.06
CA ARG A 166 -9.44 7.63 12.67
C ARG A 166 -9.53 7.43 11.16
N SER A 167 -10.38 8.19 10.48
CA SER A 167 -10.48 8.17 9.02
C SER A 167 -9.21 8.71 8.37
N ILE A 168 -8.63 9.79 8.92
CA ILE A 168 -7.34 10.31 8.43
C ILE A 168 -6.23 9.27 8.65
N GLN A 169 -6.19 8.65 9.82
CA GLN A 169 -5.24 7.58 10.12
C GLN A 169 -5.40 6.38 9.18
N ALA A 170 -6.63 6.01 8.81
CA ALA A 170 -6.89 4.92 7.87
C ALA A 170 -6.26 5.20 6.50
N THR A 171 -6.46 6.40 5.95
CA THR A 171 -5.87 6.82 4.67
C THR A 171 -4.34 6.82 4.72
N GLN A 172 -3.75 7.30 5.83
CA GLN A 172 -2.30 7.29 6.02
C GLN A 172 -1.74 5.87 6.12
N GLN A 173 -2.44 4.97 6.80
CA GLN A 173 -2.07 3.55 6.92
C GLN A 173 -2.15 2.85 5.56
N GLU A 174 -3.19 3.11 4.77
CA GLU A 174 -3.36 2.54 3.43
C GLU A 174 -2.24 2.99 2.48
N ALA A 175 -1.89 4.28 2.49
CA ALA A 175 -0.77 4.80 1.71
C ALA A 175 0.56 4.16 2.15
N SER A 176 0.78 4.01 3.45
CA SER A 176 1.98 3.37 4.00
C SER A 176 2.06 1.89 3.63
N LEU A 177 0.94 1.17 3.72
CA LEU A 177 0.83 -0.24 3.32
C LEU A 177 1.16 -0.40 1.83
N THR A 178 0.55 0.42 0.97
CA THR A 178 0.79 0.40 -0.48
C THR A 178 2.28 0.64 -0.79
N SER A 179 2.91 1.56 -0.08
CA SER A 179 4.36 1.82 -0.22
C SER A 179 5.20 0.63 0.20
N LEU A 180 4.89 0.00 1.34
CA LEU A 180 5.61 -1.19 1.83
C LEU A 180 5.43 -2.39 0.90
N GLU A 181 4.23 -2.64 0.39
CA GLU A 181 3.94 -3.70 -0.56
C GLU A 181 4.71 -3.49 -1.86
N ARG A 182 4.75 -2.26 -2.37
CA ARG A 182 5.56 -1.91 -3.54
C ARG A 182 7.05 -2.15 -3.28
N GLN A 183 7.57 -1.71 -2.14
CA GLN A 183 8.97 -1.93 -1.77
C GLN A 183 9.29 -3.42 -1.64
N GLN A 184 8.36 -4.22 -1.12
CA GLN A 184 8.51 -5.67 -1.02
C GLN A 184 8.62 -6.31 -2.41
N VAL A 185 7.72 -5.96 -3.34
CA VAL A 185 7.76 -6.46 -4.72
C VAL A 185 9.06 -6.05 -5.43
N GLU A 186 9.50 -4.81 -5.24
CA GLU A 186 10.78 -4.33 -5.78
C GLU A 186 11.98 -5.12 -5.22
N ALA A 187 11.99 -5.39 -3.91
CA ALA A 187 13.03 -6.17 -3.24
C ALA A 187 13.03 -7.65 -3.68
N GLU A 188 11.87 -8.27 -3.82
CA GLU A 188 11.73 -9.65 -4.32
C GLU A 188 12.19 -9.75 -5.80
N SER A 189 11.89 -8.74 -6.62
CA SER A 189 12.40 -8.66 -7.99
C SER A 189 13.92 -8.49 -8.05
N LEU A 190 14.50 -7.72 -7.12
CA LEU A 190 15.94 -7.57 -7.00
C LEU A 190 16.61 -8.88 -6.61
N LEU A 191 16.04 -9.62 -5.66
CA LEU A 191 16.56 -10.92 -5.24
C LEU A 191 16.61 -11.91 -6.40
N ALA A 192 15.51 -12.05 -7.15
CA ALA A 192 15.46 -12.96 -8.29
C ALA A 192 16.53 -12.65 -9.35
N LYS A 193 16.82 -11.36 -9.58
CA LYS A 193 17.88 -10.95 -10.52
C LYS A 193 19.28 -11.19 -9.97
N ALA A 194 19.48 -11.08 -8.65
CA ALA A 194 20.73 -11.42 -8.01
C ALA A 194 21.01 -12.94 -8.12
N ASP A 195 20.01 -13.77 -7.82
CA ASP A 195 20.09 -15.23 -7.95
C ASP A 195 20.40 -15.64 -9.41
N ASP A 196 19.74 -15.04 -10.40
CA ASP A 196 20.01 -15.25 -11.83
C ASP A 196 21.47 -14.94 -12.20
N TYR A 197 22.03 -13.86 -11.65
CA TYR A 197 23.40 -13.44 -11.91
C TYR A 197 24.43 -14.35 -11.26
N GLU A 198 24.22 -14.75 -10.00
CA GLU A 198 25.09 -15.71 -9.33
C GLU A 198 25.18 -17.02 -10.12
N LEU A 199 24.03 -17.54 -10.60
CA LEU A 199 23.98 -18.74 -11.42
C LEU A 199 24.73 -18.57 -12.75
N LEU A 200 24.57 -17.43 -13.43
CA LEU A 200 25.29 -17.14 -14.67
C LEU A 200 26.79 -16.96 -14.46
N SER A 201 27.20 -16.35 -13.35
CA SER A 201 28.62 -16.22 -12.99
C SER A 201 29.25 -17.60 -12.83
N LEU A 202 28.59 -18.50 -12.09
CA LEU A 202 29.04 -19.88 -11.94
C LEU A 202 29.14 -20.60 -13.29
N LYS A 203 28.14 -20.45 -14.16
CA LYS A 203 28.16 -21.04 -15.52
C LYS A 203 29.32 -20.50 -16.36
N ALA A 204 29.59 -19.20 -16.31
CA ALA A 204 30.70 -18.59 -17.03
C ALA A 204 32.05 -19.10 -16.51
N ASP A 205 32.22 -19.25 -15.20
CA ASP A 205 33.43 -19.80 -14.60
C ASP A 205 33.65 -21.27 -15.00
N MET A 206 32.59 -22.09 -14.99
CA MET A 206 32.64 -23.48 -15.46
C MET A 206 32.99 -23.57 -16.97
N ALA A 207 32.39 -22.72 -17.80
CA ALA A 207 32.68 -22.69 -19.24
C ALA A 207 34.14 -22.30 -19.52
N LYS A 208 34.70 -21.36 -18.74
CA LYS A 208 36.12 -20.99 -18.81
C LYS A 208 37.04 -22.13 -18.40
N GLN A 209 36.71 -22.85 -17.33
CA GLN A 209 37.47 -24.02 -16.89
C GLN A 209 37.45 -25.12 -17.97
N SER A 210 36.29 -25.44 -18.52
CA SER A 210 36.14 -26.41 -19.62
C SER A 210 36.98 -26.03 -20.86
N LEU A 211 36.98 -24.74 -21.22
CA LEU A 211 37.83 -24.24 -22.31
C LEU A 211 39.32 -24.42 -21.99
N GLN A 212 39.76 -24.07 -20.78
CA GLN A 212 41.15 -24.25 -20.35
C GLN A 212 41.57 -25.73 -20.38
N GLU A 213 40.71 -26.63 -19.90
CA GLU A 213 40.96 -28.08 -19.95
C GLU A 213 41.07 -28.57 -21.40
N SER A 214 40.18 -28.11 -22.28
CA SER A 214 40.20 -28.44 -23.72
C SER A 214 41.49 -27.97 -24.39
N ILE A 215 41.98 -26.77 -24.05
CA ILE A 215 43.26 -26.23 -24.53
C ILE A 215 44.43 -27.07 -24.03
N LEU A 216 44.49 -27.36 -22.73
CA LEU A 216 45.56 -28.16 -22.13
C LEU A 216 45.60 -29.56 -22.73
N TRP A 217 44.43 -30.14 -22.96
CA TRP A 217 44.32 -31.46 -23.55
C TRP A 217 44.73 -31.48 -25.03
N ARG A 218 44.32 -30.48 -25.82
CA ARG A 218 44.83 -30.27 -27.20
C ARG A 218 46.36 -30.19 -27.21
N ASP A 219 46.96 -29.45 -26.29
CA ASP A 219 48.40 -29.25 -26.23
C ASP A 219 49.14 -30.54 -25.85
N ARG A 220 48.60 -31.32 -24.91
CA ARG A 220 49.13 -32.65 -24.56
C ARG A 220 49.09 -33.61 -25.75
N THR A 221 47.93 -33.73 -26.40
CA THR A 221 47.75 -34.60 -27.57
C THR A 221 48.64 -34.17 -28.73
N SER A 222 48.78 -32.86 -28.99
CA SER A 222 49.67 -32.33 -30.03
C SER A 222 51.15 -32.62 -29.76
N ARG A 223 51.57 -32.63 -28.49
CA ARG A 223 52.94 -33.05 -28.11
C ARG A 223 53.13 -34.55 -28.33
N GLN A 224 52.16 -35.38 -27.95
CA GLN A 224 52.21 -36.83 -28.18
C GLN A 224 52.29 -37.17 -29.68
N ILE A 225 51.49 -36.51 -30.52
CA ILE A 225 51.54 -36.70 -31.97
C ILE A 225 52.91 -36.31 -32.54
N ARG A 226 53.50 -35.20 -32.08
CA ARG A 226 54.87 -34.79 -32.49
C ARG A 226 55.94 -35.80 -32.07
N LEU A 227 55.80 -36.43 -30.90
CA LEU A 227 56.71 -37.48 -30.44
C LEU A 227 56.58 -38.78 -31.27
N LEU A 228 55.41 -39.03 -31.84
CA LEU A 228 55.14 -40.18 -32.71
C LEU A 228 55.53 -39.95 -34.17
N GLN A 229 55.81 -38.70 -34.58
CA GLN A 229 56.33 -38.41 -35.91
C GLN A 229 57.84 -38.74 -35.95
N SER A 230 58.22 -39.72 -36.76
CA SER A 230 59.62 -40.10 -36.96
C SER A 230 60.46 -38.88 -37.37
N PRO A 231 61.65 -38.66 -36.77
CA PRO A 231 62.50 -37.52 -37.15
C PRO A 231 62.84 -37.62 -38.64
N MET A 232 62.50 -36.58 -39.41
CA MET A 232 62.97 -36.46 -40.79
C MET A 232 64.47 -36.15 -40.76
N VAL A 233 65.28 -37.17 -41.01
CA VAL A 233 66.71 -36.99 -41.25
C VAL A 233 66.87 -36.69 -42.74
N SER A 234 67.13 -35.43 -43.08
CA SER A 234 67.55 -35.05 -44.43
C SER A 234 69.06 -35.24 -44.52
N ILE A 235 69.52 -36.28 -45.23
CA ILE A 235 70.93 -36.49 -45.51
C ILE A 235 71.34 -35.47 -46.57
N LEU A 236 72.12 -34.46 -46.19
CA LEU A 236 72.82 -33.59 -47.13
C LEU A 236 73.97 -34.41 -47.73
N GLY A 237 73.74 -34.99 -48.90
CA GLY A 237 74.80 -35.60 -49.71
C GLY A 237 75.77 -34.52 -50.17
N GLY A 238 77.04 -34.67 -49.80
CA GLY A 238 78.13 -33.93 -50.43
C GLY A 238 78.55 -34.63 -51.72
N GLU A 239 78.49 -33.89 -52.82
CA GLU A 239 79.38 -34.06 -53.98
C GLU A 239 80.25 -32.80 -54.08
#